data_AF-A0A6I4IW60-F1
#
_entry.id   AF-A0A6I4IW60-F1
#
_cell.length_a   1.000
_cell.length_b   1.000
_cell.length_c   1.000
_cell.angle_alpha   90.00
_cell.angle_beta   90.00
_cell.angle_gamma   90.00
#
_symmetry.space_group_name_H-M   'P 1'
#
loop_
_entity.id
_entity.type
_entity.pdbx_description
1 polymer ?
#
loop_
_entity_poly.entity_id
_entity_poly.type
_entity_poly.pdbx_seq_one_letter_code
_entity_poly.pdbx_strand_id
1 'polypeptide(L)'
;MKKLLLCAAALVAMPAQATVLLPGAQNQSFSPFDFQTQGTRLAFSEVQGQALTFAAIFRSAVYRNTSGTLDFYYQVERTGVGSNASGNDHEITKFTVAAYDNWLVDALVSAGDPDAAGAFKAVNNPGGSTTRANRGFSGTVIEVNFQGSGANGLIGTENSATYIFRTNAVSFQKGTFGVLDGSSLQGITFAPTVPEPATWAMMIAGFGLVGGVARRSNRVRSVLA
;
A
#
# COMPACT_ATOMS: atom_id res chain seq x y z
N MET A 1 -36.61 50.27 -15.23
CA MET A 1 -37.11 48.88 -15.21
C MET A 1 -35.91 47.93 -15.15
N LYS A 2 -35.86 47.14 -14.06
CA LYS A 2 -35.10 45.90 -13.77
C LYS A 2 -33.69 45.71 -14.36
N LYS A 3 -32.69 45.94 -13.50
CA LYS A 3 -31.30 45.44 -13.64
C LYS A 3 -31.29 43.94 -13.29
N LEU A 4 -30.85 43.08 -14.20
CA LEU A 4 -30.65 41.65 -13.95
C LEU A 4 -29.22 41.45 -13.47
N LEU A 5 -29.04 41.16 -12.18
CA LEU A 5 -27.76 40.75 -11.62
C LEU A 5 -27.51 39.27 -11.94
N LEU A 6 -26.44 38.99 -12.67
CA LEU A 6 -25.90 37.64 -12.82
C LEU A 6 -25.03 37.36 -11.58
N CYS A 7 -25.50 36.50 -10.67
CA CYS A 7 -24.66 35.96 -9.60
C CYS A 7 -23.86 34.77 -10.17
N ALA A 8 -22.59 34.99 -10.48
CA ALA A 8 -21.64 33.91 -10.73
C ALA A 8 -21.30 33.24 -9.39
N ALA A 9 -21.82 32.04 -9.17
CA ALA A 9 -21.40 31.20 -8.04
C ALA A 9 -20.01 30.64 -8.35
N ALA A 10 -18.98 31.16 -7.68
CA ALA A 10 -17.66 30.57 -7.69
C ALA A 10 -17.70 29.28 -6.86
N LEU A 11 -17.77 28.13 -7.54
CA LEU A 11 -17.49 26.82 -6.94
C LEU A 11 -16.00 26.77 -6.59
N VAL A 12 -15.68 27.03 -5.33
CA VAL A 12 -14.33 26.77 -4.81
C VAL A 12 -14.21 25.26 -4.67
N ALA A 13 -13.51 24.62 -5.62
CA ALA A 13 -13.13 23.22 -5.51
C ALA A 13 -12.19 23.08 -4.30
N MET A 14 -12.70 22.58 -3.19
CA MET A 14 -11.83 22.17 -2.09
C MET A 14 -10.95 21.01 -2.58
N PRO A 15 -9.64 21.03 -2.31
CA PRO A 15 -8.78 19.92 -2.69
C PRO A 15 -9.28 18.65 -1.98
N ALA A 16 -9.52 17.59 -2.74
CA ALA A 16 -9.94 16.31 -2.19
C ALA A 16 -8.81 15.74 -1.32
N GLN A 17 -9.04 15.63 -0.02
CA GLN A 17 -8.12 14.96 0.89
C GLN A 17 -8.07 13.46 0.56
N ALA A 18 -6.89 12.85 0.65
CA ALA A 18 -6.74 11.41 0.49
C ALA A 18 -7.53 10.64 1.56
N THR A 19 -8.04 9.46 1.22
CA THR A 19 -8.80 8.64 2.17
C THR A 19 -7.85 8.00 3.18
N VAL A 20 -7.87 8.51 4.41
CA VAL A 20 -7.06 7.98 5.51
C VAL A 20 -7.65 6.65 5.99
N LEU A 21 -6.85 5.59 5.97
CA LEU A 21 -7.24 4.25 6.37
C LEU A 21 -6.73 3.92 7.79
N LEU A 22 -7.50 4.34 8.80
CA LEU A 22 -7.20 4.09 10.21
C LEU A 22 -7.40 2.61 10.59
N PRO A 23 -6.73 2.09 11.64
CA PRO A 23 -7.02 0.77 12.20
C PRO A 23 -8.51 0.60 12.51
N GLY A 24 -9.09 -0.54 12.10
CA GLY A 24 -10.51 -0.83 12.25
C GLY A 24 -11.43 -0.19 11.18
N ALA A 25 -10.91 0.63 10.27
CA ALA A 25 -11.71 1.21 9.19
C ALA A 25 -12.28 0.11 8.27
N GLN A 26 -13.57 0.22 7.93
CA GLN A 26 -14.28 -0.72 7.07
C GLN A 26 -15.00 0.03 5.94
N ASN A 27 -15.12 -0.60 4.79
CA ASN A 27 -15.82 -0.14 3.60
C ASN A 27 -15.41 1.26 3.11
N GLN A 28 -14.13 1.61 3.24
CA GLN A 28 -13.63 2.91 2.82
C GLN A 28 -13.51 2.98 1.30
N SER A 29 -13.83 4.14 0.72
CA SER A 29 -13.57 4.40 -0.70
C SER A 29 -12.09 4.71 -0.92
N PHE A 30 -11.58 4.50 -2.12
CA PHE A 30 -10.24 4.96 -2.48
C PHE A 30 -10.30 6.38 -3.05
N SER A 31 -9.29 7.19 -2.75
CA SER A 31 -9.09 8.46 -3.46
C SER A 31 -8.34 8.23 -4.78
N PRO A 32 -8.61 9.00 -5.84
CA PRO A 32 -7.83 8.91 -7.07
C PRO A 32 -6.34 9.19 -6.83
N PHE A 33 -5.47 8.42 -7.46
CA PHE A 33 -4.03 8.63 -7.41
C PHE A 33 -3.60 9.79 -8.32
N ASP A 34 -2.82 10.73 -7.77
CA ASP A 34 -2.21 11.81 -8.53
C ASP A 34 -0.82 11.40 -9.03
N PHE A 35 -0.70 11.18 -10.34
CA PHE A 35 0.54 10.81 -11.00
C PHE A 35 1.66 11.85 -10.87
N GLN A 36 1.35 13.12 -10.58
CA GLN A 36 2.38 14.13 -10.30
C GLN A 36 3.13 13.85 -8.98
N THR A 37 2.51 13.08 -8.08
CA THR A 37 3.12 12.68 -6.81
C THR A 37 3.90 11.37 -6.90
N GLN A 38 3.80 10.68 -8.03
CA GLN A 38 4.59 9.49 -8.29
C GLN A 38 6.08 9.87 -8.36
N GLY A 39 6.93 9.07 -7.73
CA GLY A 39 8.37 9.23 -7.87
C GLY A 39 9.03 7.98 -8.41
N THR A 40 10.18 7.59 -7.85
CA THR A 40 11.02 6.54 -8.42
C THR A 40 10.68 5.17 -7.84
N ARG A 41 10.57 4.15 -8.72
CA ARG A 41 10.41 2.76 -8.30
C ARG A 41 11.70 2.25 -7.65
N LEU A 42 11.61 1.80 -6.40
CA LEU A 42 12.72 1.23 -5.63
C LEU A 42 12.78 -0.29 -5.72
N ALA A 43 11.62 -0.93 -5.76
CA ALA A 43 11.51 -2.38 -5.79
C ALA A 43 10.25 -2.81 -6.55
N PHE A 44 10.31 -4.03 -7.09
CA PHE A 44 9.20 -4.67 -7.80
C PHE A 44 9.24 -6.18 -7.52
N SER A 45 8.06 -6.79 -7.45
CA SER A 45 7.89 -8.24 -7.35
C SER A 45 6.61 -8.66 -8.06
N GLU A 46 6.71 -9.77 -8.78
CA GLU A 46 5.59 -10.46 -9.40
C GLU A 46 5.57 -11.90 -8.89
N VAL A 47 4.41 -12.34 -8.40
CA VAL A 47 4.20 -13.70 -7.91
C VAL A 47 3.04 -14.30 -8.67
N GLN A 48 3.34 -15.25 -9.54
CA GLN A 48 2.35 -16.08 -10.22
C GLN A 48 2.07 -17.32 -9.39
N GLY A 49 0.80 -17.68 -9.24
CA GLY A 49 0.43 -18.91 -8.56
C GLY A 49 -1.02 -19.32 -8.79
N GLN A 50 -1.36 -20.46 -8.22
CA GLN A 50 -2.70 -21.03 -8.30
C GLN A 50 -3.20 -21.36 -6.90
N ALA A 51 -4.44 -20.97 -6.63
CA ALA A 51 -5.23 -21.50 -5.53
C ALA A 51 -6.07 -22.69 -6.03
N LEU A 52 -6.97 -23.20 -5.20
CA LEU A 52 -7.82 -24.33 -5.60
C LEU A 52 -8.81 -23.94 -6.70
N THR A 53 -9.36 -22.72 -6.64
CA THR A 53 -10.49 -22.27 -7.47
C THR A 53 -10.14 -21.17 -8.48
N PHE A 54 -8.93 -20.60 -8.40
CA PHE A 54 -8.44 -19.59 -9.34
C PHE A 54 -6.93 -19.63 -9.52
N ALA A 55 -6.46 -19.04 -10.61
CA ALA A 55 -5.07 -18.69 -10.85
C ALA A 55 -4.90 -17.17 -10.93
N ALA A 56 -3.80 -16.66 -10.41
CA ALA A 56 -3.53 -15.24 -10.41
C ALA A 56 -2.05 -14.90 -10.49
N ILE A 57 -1.78 -13.67 -10.91
CA ILE A 57 -0.53 -12.96 -10.74
C ILE A 57 -0.78 -11.85 -9.72
N PHE A 58 0.02 -11.81 -8.67
CA PHE A 58 0.06 -10.70 -7.71
C PHE A 58 1.29 -9.84 -7.99
N ARG A 59 1.06 -8.55 -8.27
CA ARG A 59 2.11 -7.57 -8.50
C ARG A 59 2.23 -6.65 -7.32
N SER A 60 3.47 -6.35 -6.95
CA SER A 60 3.75 -5.36 -5.93
C SER A 60 4.98 -4.54 -6.27
N ALA A 61 4.96 -3.26 -5.87
CA ALA A 61 6.10 -2.37 -6.02
C ALA A 61 6.18 -1.38 -4.88
N VAL A 62 7.39 -0.86 -4.67
CA VAL A 62 7.64 0.24 -3.75
C VAL A 62 8.14 1.42 -4.56
N TYR A 63 7.48 2.57 -4.41
CA TYR A 63 7.91 3.83 -4.99
C TYR A 63 8.28 4.79 -3.87
N ARG A 64 9.38 5.52 -4.07
CA ARG A 64 9.64 6.73 -3.31
C ARG A 64 8.90 7.87 -3.98
N ASN A 65 7.88 8.40 -3.33
CA ASN A 65 7.08 9.52 -3.85
C ASN A 65 7.86 10.84 -3.80
N THR A 66 7.29 11.90 -4.38
CA THR A 66 7.94 13.22 -4.47
C THR A 66 8.19 13.88 -3.11
N SER A 67 7.47 13.48 -2.05
CA SER A 67 7.73 13.91 -0.67
C SER A 67 8.83 13.09 0.04
N GLY A 68 9.45 12.13 -0.63
CA GLY A 68 10.55 11.31 -0.09
C GLY A 68 10.11 10.10 0.76
N THR A 69 8.80 9.90 0.90
CA THR A 69 8.18 8.78 1.62
C THR A 69 7.81 7.63 0.67
N LEU A 70 7.31 6.51 1.21
CA LEU A 70 7.05 5.31 0.44
C LEU A 70 5.57 5.08 0.16
N ASP A 71 5.30 4.82 -1.11
CA ASP A 71 4.03 4.34 -1.63
C ASP A 71 4.17 2.86 -2.01
N PHE A 72 3.20 2.04 -1.60
CA PHE A 72 3.16 0.60 -1.86
C PHE A 72 2.06 0.28 -2.86
N TYR A 73 2.43 -0.24 -4.02
CA TYR A 73 1.53 -0.49 -5.14
C TYR A 73 1.19 -1.97 -5.18
N TYR A 74 -0.08 -2.29 -5.45
CA TYR A 74 -0.56 -3.66 -5.54
C TYR A 74 -1.58 -3.81 -6.67
N GLN A 75 -1.48 -4.91 -7.40
CA GLN A 75 -2.46 -5.30 -8.42
C GLN A 75 -2.62 -6.81 -8.45
N VAL A 76 -3.85 -7.25 -8.65
CA VAL A 76 -4.19 -8.65 -8.90
C VAL A 76 -4.61 -8.79 -10.36
N GLU A 77 -4.01 -9.73 -11.06
CA GLU A 77 -4.46 -10.21 -12.36
C GLU A 77 -4.91 -11.65 -12.22
N ARG A 78 -6.18 -11.92 -12.52
CA ARG A 78 -6.66 -13.29 -12.69
C ARG A 78 -6.13 -13.83 -14.01
N THR A 79 -5.52 -15.01 -13.98
CA THR A 79 -4.94 -15.66 -15.16
C THR A 79 -5.70 -16.90 -15.61
N GLY A 80 -6.67 -17.37 -14.82
CA GLY A 80 -7.56 -18.45 -15.19
C GLY A 80 -8.10 -19.22 -13.99
N VAL A 81 -8.47 -20.47 -14.25
CA VAL A 81 -8.99 -21.43 -13.27
C VAL A 81 -7.90 -21.90 -12.30
N GLY A 82 -8.29 -22.33 -11.11
CA GLY A 82 -7.38 -22.91 -10.12
C GLY A 82 -6.99 -24.35 -10.40
N SER A 83 -6.23 -24.95 -9.47
CA SER A 83 -5.72 -26.31 -9.59
C SER A 83 -6.82 -27.39 -9.58
N ASN A 84 -8.02 -27.06 -9.10
CA ASN A 84 -9.21 -27.92 -9.17
C ASN A 84 -10.19 -27.41 -10.25
N ALA A 85 -9.73 -27.38 -11.50
CA ALA A 85 -10.43 -26.78 -12.64
C ALA A 85 -11.80 -27.43 -12.99
N SER A 86 -12.12 -28.62 -12.46
CA SER A 86 -13.37 -29.31 -12.77
C SER A 86 -14.56 -28.72 -12.01
N GLY A 87 -15.10 -27.62 -12.52
CA GLY A 87 -16.37 -27.02 -12.06
C GLY A 87 -16.28 -26.10 -10.84
N ASN A 88 -15.07 -25.80 -10.33
CA ASN A 88 -14.87 -24.93 -9.17
C ASN A 88 -14.13 -23.64 -9.54
N ASP A 89 -14.44 -23.07 -10.70
CA ASP A 89 -13.92 -21.77 -11.12
C ASP A 89 -14.69 -20.65 -10.41
N HIS A 90 -14.03 -19.95 -9.50
CA HIS A 90 -14.66 -18.92 -8.68
C HIS A 90 -13.99 -17.57 -8.92
N GLU A 91 -14.76 -16.49 -8.84
CA GLU A 91 -14.23 -15.12 -8.93
C GLU A 91 -13.27 -14.78 -7.79
N ILE A 92 -12.22 -14.00 -8.06
CA ILE A 92 -11.39 -13.47 -6.96
C ILE A 92 -12.15 -12.34 -6.30
N THR A 93 -12.36 -12.43 -4.99
CA THR A 93 -13.23 -11.51 -4.25
C THR A 93 -12.45 -10.38 -3.59
N LYS A 94 -11.18 -10.64 -3.24
CA LYS A 94 -10.35 -9.68 -2.51
C LYS A 94 -8.86 -10.04 -2.55
N PHE A 95 -8.05 -9.11 -2.06
CA PHE A 95 -6.71 -9.42 -1.56
C PHE A 95 -6.44 -8.73 -0.22
N THR A 96 -5.43 -9.23 0.49
CA THR A 96 -4.91 -8.66 1.73
C THR A 96 -3.42 -8.44 1.64
N VAL A 97 -2.92 -7.42 2.32
CA VAL A 97 -1.49 -7.18 2.56
C VAL A 97 -1.26 -6.90 4.05
N ALA A 98 -0.15 -7.41 4.59
CA ALA A 98 0.14 -7.36 6.03
C ALA A 98 1.43 -6.58 6.35
N ALA A 99 1.69 -6.42 7.66
CA ALA A 99 2.81 -5.66 8.25
C ALA A 99 2.68 -4.13 8.08
N TYR A 100 1.45 -3.62 8.14
CA TYR A 100 1.15 -2.18 8.17
C TYR A 100 1.01 -1.60 9.58
N ASP A 101 0.94 -2.44 10.60
CA ASP A 101 0.87 -2.14 12.04
C ASP A 101 0.24 -0.78 12.34
N ASN A 102 1.01 0.15 12.90
CA ASN A 102 0.56 1.49 13.28
C ASN A 102 0.92 2.58 12.27
N TRP A 103 1.29 2.21 11.04
CA TRP A 103 1.61 3.20 10.01
C TRP A 103 0.38 4.05 9.67
N LEU A 104 0.60 5.34 9.42
CA LEU A 104 -0.40 6.17 8.75
C LEU A 104 -0.48 5.71 7.30
N VAL A 105 -1.70 5.46 6.83
CA VAL A 105 -1.94 4.91 5.50
C VAL A 105 -3.03 5.72 4.83
N ASP A 106 -2.73 6.23 3.64
CA ASP A 106 -3.72 6.76 2.72
C ASP A 106 -4.03 5.71 1.64
N ALA A 107 -5.31 5.45 1.39
CA ALA A 107 -5.79 4.53 0.39
C ALA A 107 -6.08 5.25 -0.93
N LEU A 108 -5.25 4.96 -1.94
CA LEU A 108 -5.30 5.56 -3.27
C LEU A 108 -5.51 4.50 -4.35
N VAL A 109 -6.07 4.88 -5.51
CA VAL A 109 -6.32 3.96 -6.62
C VAL A 109 -6.03 4.60 -7.98
N SER A 110 -5.50 3.80 -8.90
CA SER A 110 -5.33 4.14 -10.30
C SER A 110 -6.01 3.11 -11.21
N ALA A 111 -6.88 3.59 -12.10
CA ALA A 111 -7.40 2.80 -13.22
C ALA A 111 -6.43 2.74 -14.40
N GLY A 112 -5.53 3.72 -14.53
CA GLY A 112 -4.50 3.75 -15.56
C GLY A 112 -3.34 2.81 -15.24
N ASP A 113 -2.44 2.68 -16.21
CA ASP A 113 -1.16 2.01 -16.05
C ASP A 113 -0.14 2.97 -15.40
N PRO A 114 0.22 2.79 -14.12
CA PRO A 114 1.14 3.69 -13.43
C PRO A 114 2.60 3.52 -13.84
N ASP A 115 2.97 2.51 -14.60
CA ASP A 115 4.32 2.40 -15.17
C ASP A 115 4.34 2.37 -16.71
N ALA A 116 3.21 2.72 -17.32
CA ALA A 116 2.92 2.95 -18.75
C ALA A 116 3.18 1.79 -19.72
N ALA A 117 4.35 1.15 -19.63
CA ALA A 117 4.74 -0.05 -20.37
C ALA A 117 5.46 -1.06 -19.46
N GLY A 118 5.28 -0.90 -18.14
CA GLY A 118 5.95 -1.69 -17.14
C GLY A 118 5.14 -2.91 -16.76
N ALA A 119 5.20 -3.28 -15.49
CA ALA A 119 4.61 -4.52 -15.01
C ALA A 119 3.15 -4.35 -14.60
N PHE A 120 2.71 -3.15 -14.21
CA PHE A 120 1.31 -2.92 -13.91
C PHE A 120 0.52 -2.80 -15.22
N LYS A 121 -0.77 -3.12 -15.15
CA LYS A 121 -1.67 -3.06 -16.30
C LYS A 121 -2.80 -2.06 -16.04
N ALA A 122 -3.25 -1.36 -17.09
CA ALA A 122 -4.50 -0.60 -17.00
C ALA A 122 -5.65 -1.53 -16.63
N VAL A 123 -6.58 -1.09 -15.77
CA VAL A 123 -7.71 -1.93 -15.32
C VAL A 123 -8.53 -2.40 -16.52
N ASN A 124 -8.86 -3.69 -16.56
CA ASN A 124 -9.74 -4.25 -17.59
C ASN A 124 -10.96 -4.97 -17.02
N ASN A 125 -11.18 -4.94 -15.70
CA ASN A 125 -12.38 -5.49 -15.08
C ASN A 125 -13.63 -4.70 -15.58
N PRO A 126 -14.53 -5.34 -16.35
CA PRO A 126 -15.69 -4.71 -17.00
C PRO A 126 -16.79 -4.27 -16.02
N GLY A 127 -16.71 -4.63 -14.73
CA GLY A 127 -17.73 -4.36 -13.71
C GLY A 127 -17.67 -3.01 -12.99
N GLY A 128 -16.74 -2.11 -13.34
CA GLY A 128 -16.64 -0.80 -12.68
C GLY A 128 -16.30 -0.94 -11.20
N SER A 129 -15.03 -1.22 -10.89
CA SER A 129 -14.50 -1.55 -9.56
C SER A 129 -15.02 -0.60 -8.44
N THR A 130 -16.11 -0.97 -7.75
CA THR A 130 -16.58 -0.30 -6.52
C THR A 130 -15.77 -0.76 -5.30
N THR A 131 -14.48 -1.03 -5.52
CA THR A 131 -13.60 -1.63 -4.53
C THR A 131 -13.60 -0.82 -3.25
N ARG A 132 -13.57 -1.53 -2.13
CA ARG A 132 -13.47 -0.93 -0.81
C ARG A 132 -12.18 -1.33 -0.12
N ALA A 133 -11.61 -0.39 0.63
CA ALA A 133 -10.49 -0.64 1.52
C ALA A 133 -11.01 -0.93 2.93
N ASN A 134 -10.46 -1.96 3.56
CA ASN A 134 -10.65 -2.27 4.96
C ASN A 134 -9.27 -2.33 5.64
N ARG A 135 -9.21 -2.01 6.92
CA ARG A 135 -8.04 -2.24 7.76
C ARG A 135 -8.47 -2.93 9.04
N GLY A 136 -7.78 -4.02 9.37
CA GLY A 136 -8.04 -4.80 10.57
C GLY A 136 -7.93 -3.95 11.84
N PHE A 137 -8.58 -4.39 12.92
CA PHE A 137 -8.59 -3.67 14.19
C PHE A 137 -7.17 -3.44 14.75
N SER A 138 -6.26 -4.40 14.57
CA SER A 138 -4.86 -4.25 14.98
C SER A 138 -4.03 -3.32 14.08
N GLY A 139 -4.59 -2.85 12.96
CA GLY A 139 -3.88 -2.04 11.96
C GLY A 139 -2.93 -2.82 11.05
N THR A 140 -2.60 -4.07 11.39
CA THR A 140 -1.58 -4.89 10.71
C THR A 140 -1.94 -5.27 9.29
N VAL A 141 -3.21 -5.61 9.03
CA VAL A 141 -3.68 -6.12 7.75
C VAL A 141 -4.59 -5.11 7.08
N ILE A 142 -4.30 -4.83 5.82
CA ILE A 142 -5.18 -4.09 4.92
C ILE A 142 -5.80 -5.09 3.95
N GLU A 143 -7.09 -4.93 3.70
CA GLU A 143 -7.85 -5.72 2.73
C GLU A 143 -8.42 -4.79 1.65
N VAL A 144 -8.41 -5.27 0.43
CA VAL A 144 -9.03 -4.64 -0.72
C VAL A 144 -10.10 -5.59 -1.23
N ASN A 145 -11.35 -5.19 -1.06
CA ASN A 145 -12.51 -6.01 -1.41
C ASN A 145 -13.07 -5.55 -2.76
N PHE A 146 -13.08 -6.45 -3.74
CA PHE A 146 -13.57 -6.19 -5.09
C PHE A 146 -15.11 -6.21 -5.18
N GLN A 147 -15.78 -6.94 -4.28
CA GLN A 147 -17.24 -7.08 -4.23
C GLN A 147 -17.93 -5.93 -3.46
N GLY A 148 -17.73 -4.69 -3.90
CA GLY A 148 -18.51 -3.56 -3.40
C GLY A 148 -19.98 -3.61 -3.81
N SER A 149 -20.79 -2.62 -3.38
CA SER A 149 -22.22 -2.55 -3.71
C SER A 149 -22.45 -2.59 -5.22
N GLY A 150 -22.93 -3.73 -5.73
CA GLY A 150 -23.23 -3.96 -7.14
C GLY A 150 -22.04 -4.36 -8.02
N ALA A 151 -20.87 -4.68 -7.45
CA ALA A 151 -19.70 -5.14 -8.22
C ALA A 151 -19.45 -6.65 -8.07
N ASN A 152 -18.98 -7.25 -9.17
CA ASN A 152 -18.43 -8.60 -9.19
C ASN A 152 -16.94 -8.58 -8.80
N GLY A 153 -16.42 -9.72 -8.37
CA GLY A 153 -14.98 -9.95 -8.22
C GLY A 153 -14.25 -9.95 -9.57
N LEU A 154 -13.00 -10.41 -9.58
CA LEU A 154 -12.27 -10.65 -10.84
C LEU A 154 -12.65 -12.01 -11.40
N ILE A 155 -13.17 -12.05 -12.62
CA ILE A 155 -13.56 -13.24 -13.37
C ILE A 155 -12.76 -13.38 -14.67
N GLY A 156 -12.76 -14.56 -15.27
CA GLY A 156 -12.08 -14.81 -16.55
C GLY A 156 -10.57 -14.47 -16.52
N THR A 157 -10.16 -13.49 -17.31
CA THR A 157 -8.77 -13.01 -17.43
C THR A 157 -8.69 -11.50 -17.19
N GLU A 158 -9.16 -11.08 -16.02
CA GLU A 158 -9.26 -9.67 -15.63
C GLU A 158 -8.13 -9.25 -14.68
N ASN A 159 -7.72 -7.99 -14.75
CA ASN A 159 -6.85 -7.32 -13.80
C ASN A 159 -7.59 -6.20 -13.07
N SER A 160 -7.32 -6.10 -11.78
CA SER A 160 -7.82 -5.04 -10.93
C SER A 160 -7.22 -3.69 -11.32
N ALA A 161 -7.80 -2.61 -10.78
CA ALA A 161 -7.08 -1.35 -10.65
C ALA A 161 -5.77 -1.55 -9.87
N THR A 162 -4.84 -0.61 -10.00
CA THR A 162 -3.67 -0.56 -9.13
C THR A 162 -4.04 0.18 -7.85
N TYR A 163 -3.89 -0.49 -6.71
CA TYR A 163 -4.15 0.08 -5.39
C TYR A 163 -2.84 0.54 -4.78
N ILE A 164 -2.83 1.74 -4.24
CA ILE A 164 -1.65 2.38 -3.68
C ILE A 164 -1.92 2.70 -2.22
N PHE A 165 -1.10 2.16 -1.34
CA PHE A 165 -1.08 2.53 0.07
C PHE A 165 0.10 3.45 0.30
N ARG A 166 -0.20 4.73 0.42
CA ARG A 166 0.79 5.76 0.75
C ARG A 166 1.01 5.78 2.25
N THR A 167 2.27 5.82 2.65
CA THR A 167 2.67 5.85 4.06
C THR A 167 3.67 6.97 4.30
N ASN A 168 3.88 7.32 5.57
CA ASN A 168 5.01 8.17 5.98
C ASN A 168 6.32 7.39 6.20
N ALA A 169 6.40 6.13 5.75
CA ALA A 169 7.62 5.34 5.85
C ALA A 169 8.70 5.82 4.88
N VAL A 170 9.96 5.62 5.24
CA VAL A 170 11.14 5.91 4.37
C VAL A 170 11.96 4.66 4.06
N SER A 171 11.58 3.52 4.66
CA SER A 171 12.17 2.20 4.44
C SER A 171 11.07 1.14 4.41
N PHE A 172 11.38 0.01 3.78
CA PHE A 172 10.45 -1.10 3.63
C PHE A 172 11.12 -2.42 3.98
N GLN A 173 10.29 -3.41 4.29
CA GLN A 173 10.66 -4.78 4.60
C GLN A 173 9.79 -5.76 3.82
N LYS A 174 10.02 -7.06 4.03
CA LYS A 174 9.13 -8.11 3.53
C LYS A 174 7.81 -8.08 4.31
N GLY A 175 6.70 -7.96 3.59
CA GLY A 175 5.36 -8.24 4.08
C GLY A 175 4.84 -9.55 3.51
N THR A 176 3.56 -9.84 3.75
CA THR A 176 2.85 -10.95 3.13
C THR A 176 1.60 -10.46 2.42
N PHE A 177 1.17 -11.22 1.41
CA PHE A 177 -0.10 -11.01 0.75
C PHE A 177 -0.94 -12.28 0.74
N GLY A 178 -2.24 -12.10 0.56
CA GLY A 178 -3.19 -13.16 0.24
C GLY A 178 -4.17 -12.68 -0.83
N VAL A 179 -4.47 -13.50 -1.82
CA VAL A 179 -5.56 -13.30 -2.79
C VAL A 179 -6.61 -14.36 -2.49
N LEU A 180 -7.90 -13.99 -2.40
CA LEU A 180 -8.91 -14.84 -1.78
C LEU A 180 -10.27 -14.85 -2.49
N ASP A 181 -10.92 -16.02 -2.44
CA ASP A 181 -12.30 -16.28 -2.86
C ASP A 181 -13.01 -17.37 -2.05
N GLY A 182 -12.44 -17.74 -0.90
CA GLY A 182 -12.76 -18.96 -0.15
C GLY A 182 -11.64 -20.00 -0.26
N SER A 183 -10.89 -20.01 -1.36
CA SER A 183 -9.52 -20.53 -1.42
C SER A 183 -8.51 -19.38 -1.33
N SER A 184 -7.21 -19.68 -1.22
CA SER A 184 -6.19 -18.65 -1.07
C SER A 184 -4.92 -18.92 -1.88
N LEU A 185 -4.41 -17.89 -2.53
CA LEU A 185 -3.03 -17.80 -3.01
C LEU A 185 -2.28 -16.82 -2.09
N GLN A 186 -1.14 -17.22 -1.53
CA GLN A 186 -0.38 -16.41 -0.58
C GLN A 186 1.09 -16.31 -0.98
N GLY A 187 1.76 -15.26 -0.53
CA GLY A 187 3.18 -15.08 -0.79
C GLY A 187 3.79 -13.89 -0.06
N ILE A 188 5.02 -13.58 -0.43
CA ILE A 188 5.78 -12.45 0.11
C ILE A 188 5.54 -11.20 -0.75
N THR A 189 5.47 -10.05 -0.09
CA THR A 189 5.39 -8.74 -0.75
C THR A 189 6.21 -7.71 0.02
N PHE A 190 5.98 -6.43 -0.22
CA PHE A 190 6.60 -5.31 0.50
C PHE A 190 5.65 -4.72 1.53
N ALA A 191 6.20 -4.23 2.63
CA ALA A 191 5.49 -3.52 3.68
C ALA A 191 6.37 -2.42 4.28
N PRO A 192 5.80 -1.36 4.88
CA PRO A 192 6.58 -0.32 5.55
C PRO A 192 7.35 -0.87 6.75
N THR A 193 8.51 -0.30 7.04
CA THR A 193 9.28 -0.62 8.26
C THR A 193 9.92 0.62 8.85
N VAL A 194 10.18 0.55 10.15
CA VAL A 194 10.87 1.63 10.86
C VAL A 194 12.37 1.40 10.62
N PRO A 195 13.11 2.35 10.03
CA PRO A 195 14.57 2.24 9.96
C PRO A 195 15.08 2.26 11.39
N GLU A 196 15.66 1.17 11.90
CA GLU A 196 16.01 0.94 13.32
C GLU A 196 16.46 2.23 14.06
N PRO A 197 15.57 3.00 14.71
CA PRO A 197 15.93 4.34 15.19
C PRO A 197 16.65 4.28 16.53
N ALA A 198 16.46 3.20 17.28
CA ALA A 198 17.00 3.05 18.61
C ALA A 198 18.42 2.48 18.60
N THR A 199 18.77 1.55 17.69
CA THR A 199 20.08 0.89 17.72
C THR A 199 21.21 1.90 17.50
N TRP A 200 21.07 2.81 16.53
CA TRP A 200 22.09 3.82 16.24
C TRP A 200 22.18 4.89 17.33
N ALA A 201 21.03 5.41 17.78
CA ALA A 201 21.00 6.39 18.86
C ALA A 201 21.55 5.81 20.17
N MET A 202 21.23 4.55 20.49
CA MET A 202 21.74 3.84 21.66
C MET A 202 23.22 3.48 21.54
N MET A 203 23.71 3.12 20.35
CA MET A 203 25.14 2.91 20.12
C MET A 203 25.91 4.23 20.29
N ILE A 204 25.46 5.31 19.68
CA ILE A 204 26.09 6.63 19.81
C ILE A 204 26.03 7.12 21.25
N ALA A 205 24.88 6.98 21.92
CA ALA A 205 24.74 7.32 23.33
C ALA A 205 25.67 6.47 24.20
N GLY A 206 25.74 5.16 23.97
CA GLY A 206 26.62 4.23 24.68
C GLY A 206 28.10 4.56 24.51
N PHE A 207 28.57 4.75 23.28
CA PHE A 207 29.95 5.15 23.00
C PHE A 207 30.27 6.55 23.52
N GLY A 208 29.31 7.48 23.43
CA GLY A 208 29.44 8.83 23.99
C GLY A 208 29.60 8.82 25.52
N LEU A 209 28.85 7.96 26.21
CA LEU A 209 28.93 7.78 27.67
C LEU A 209 30.28 7.18 28.08
N VAL A 210 30.71 6.10 27.41
CA VAL A 210 32.00 5.44 27.69
C VAL A 210 33.18 6.40 27.43
N GLY A 211 33.17 7.11 26.29
CA GLY A 211 34.19 8.10 25.97
C GLY A 211 34.20 9.29 26.95
N GLY A 212 33.02 9.73 27.41
CA GLY A 212 32.88 10.77 28.42
C GLY A 212 33.50 10.40 29.77
N VAL A 213 33.25 9.18 30.24
CA VAL A 213 33.83 8.66 31.50
C VAL A 213 35.35 8.51 31.39
N ALA A 214 35.86 7.93 30.29
CA ALA A 214 37.29 7.76 30.06
C ALA A 214 38.04 9.10 29.97
N ARG A 215 37.41 10.15 29.41
CA ARG A 215 38.00 11.50 29.37
C ARG A 215 38.07 12.15 30.74
N ARG A 216 37.10 11.88 31.63
CA ARG A 216 37.08 12.40 33.00
C ARG A 216 38.18 11.77 33.86
N SER A 217 38.43 10.47 33.74
CA SER A 217 39.44 9.77 34.56
C SER A 217 40.88 10.22 34.26
N ASN A 218 41.19 10.54 33.01
CA ASN A 218 42.55 11.00 32.64
C ASN A 218 42.88 12.41 33.17
N ARG A 219 41.88 13.29 33.36
CA ARG A 219 42.13 14.63 33.92
C ARG A 219 42.48 14.61 35.40
N VAL A 220 41.97 13.63 36.15
CA VAL A 220 42.25 13.50 37.60
C VAL A 220 43.66 12.96 37.85
N ARG A 221 44.15 12.07 36.97
CA ARG A 221 45.52 11.51 37.08
C ARG A 221 46.64 12.49 36.74
N SER A 222 46.39 13.48 35.87
CA SER A 222 47.42 14.44 35.45
C SER A 222 47.72 15.54 36.48
N VAL A 223 46.92 15.67 37.55
CA VAL A 223 47.08 16.72 38.58
C VAL A 223 47.90 16.22 39.79
N LEU A 224 48.26 14.93 39.82
CA LEU A 224 48.98 14.28 40.92
C LEU A 224 50.41 13.82 40.55
N ALA A 225 50.95 14.27 39.42
CA ALA A 225 52.31 13.98 38.96
C ALA A 225 53.16 15.24 38.91
#